data_AF-A0A850B5R0-F1
#
_entry.id   AF-A0A850B5R0-F1
#
_cell.length_a   1.000
_cell.length_b   1.000
_cell.length_c   1.000
_cell.angle_alpha   90.00
_cell.angle_beta   90.00
_cell.angle_gamma   90.00
#
_symmetry.space_group_name_H-M   'P 1'
#
loop_
_entity.id
_entity.type
_entity.pdbx_description
1 polymer ?
#
loop_
_entity_poly.entity_id
_entity_poly.type
_entity_poly.pdbx_seq_one_letter_code
_entity_poly.pdbx_strand_id
1 'polypeptide(L)'
;MSAIRRLSLAGLLACFLVLPACGAPKPEPEIASSAGQAGYAEGYPEALQSIMKEFGEQDDEAKTIDGELSRYPDELKNPNWAVVRSIAESADEAGRSRAYVERTRETDGAKAFFEAKKDEIGKKVAGSAQYVAKQKGCDVDVGGTVIKALEDAVEKQIEERMREKNEAHRIIEKHRVALAKEAPLLEKQADKITRASYLVHIEMVEAKVRLNALLLEGEQVKKTLDEAIAAERAFQGESGRSDAEKKAAAERIAAMEKSRGLLDSSIQSGNETAKTMDERIQAAQKRHTDAMTAMKEKIEQRGKANATLALN
;
A
#
# COMPACT_ATOMS: atom_id res chain seq x y z
N MET A 1 4.65 69.27 42.56
CA MET A 1 3.57 70.07 41.94
C MET A 1 3.97 70.41 40.51
N SER A 2 3.00 70.41 39.58
CA SER A 2 3.10 70.66 38.12
C SER A 2 3.74 69.49 37.32
N ALA A 3 3.06 68.67 36.52
CA ALA A 3 1.97 68.80 35.54
C ALA A 3 2.43 69.10 34.08
N ILE A 4 2.43 68.04 33.26
CA ILE A 4 1.79 67.89 31.92
C ILE A 4 2.08 68.92 30.81
N ARG A 5 2.59 68.42 29.66
CA ARG A 5 2.20 68.68 28.24
C ARG A 5 3.14 67.83 27.34
N ARG A 6 2.74 66.75 26.63
CA ARG A 6 1.81 66.48 25.50
C ARG A 6 2.22 67.05 24.12
N LEU A 7 2.16 66.14 23.11
CA LEU A 7 2.15 66.26 21.62
C LEU A 7 3.52 66.51 20.94
N SER A 8 3.91 65.95 19.78
CA SER A 8 3.29 65.17 18.67
C SER A 8 4.47 64.73 17.75
N LEU A 9 4.62 63.49 17.22
CA LEU A 9 3.98 62.85 16.05
C LEU A 9 5.04 62.51 14.96
N ALA A 10 5.03 61.24 14.52
CA ALA A 10 5.46 60.68 13.22
C ALA A 10 6.95 60.63 12.82
N GLY A 11 7.40 59.43 12.44
CA GLY A 11 8.57 59.26 11.57
C GLY A 11 9.13 57.84 11.47
N LEU A 12 8.64 57.08 10.47
CA LEU A 12 9.28 55.93 9.82
C LEU A 12 9.53 54.63 10.62
N LEU A 13 8.50 53.78 10.61
CA LEU A 13 8.60 52.34 10.75
C LEU A 13 8.72 51.71 9.34
N ALA A 14 9.94 51.54 8.82
CA ALA A 14 10.18 50.82 7.57
C ALA A 14 11.60 50.24 7.52
N CYS A 15 11.75 49.02 8.03
CA CYS A 15 12.80 48.08 7.63
C CYS A 15 12.32 46.67 8.05
N PHE A 16 11.31 46.16 7.34
CA PHE A 16 11.02 44.73 7.37
C PHE A 16 12.17 44.01 6.67
N LEU A 17 13.01 43.36 7.47
CA LEU A 17 13.99 42.38 7.04
C LEU A 17 13.24 41.24 6.34
N VAL A 18 13.27 41.26 5.00
CA VAL A 18 12.92 40.10 4.18
C VAL A 18 14.10 39.13 4.26
N LEU A 19 14.07 38.23 5.25
CA LEU A 19 14.84 36.99 5.16
C LEU A 19 14.03 36.00 4.33
N PRO A 20 14.57 35.46 3.23
CA PRO A 20 13.98 34.28 2.61
C PRO A 20 14.20 33.14 3.61
N ALA A 21 13.14 32.72 4.29
CA ALA A 21 13.11 31.45 5.00
C ALA A 21 13.11 30.31 3.96
N CYS A 22 14.26 30.10 3.31
CA CYS A 22 14.55 28.88 2.59
C CYS A 22 14.54 27.75 3.61
N GLY A 23 13.62 26.80 3.40
CA GLY A 23 13.37 25.69 4.30
C GLY A 23 14.64 24.89 4.57
N ALA A 24 15.05 24.85 5.84
CA ALA A 24 15.74 23.67 6.32
C ALA A 24 14.83 22.46 6.04
N PRO A 25 15.35 21.32 5.53
CA PRO A 25 14.58 20.09 5.53
C PRO A 25 14.10 19.86 6.96
N LYS A 26 12.79 19.72 7.14
CA LYS A 26 12.23 19.39 8.44
C LYS A 26 12.93 18.11 8.90
N PRO A 27 13.35 18.01 10.18
CA PRO A 27 13.99 16.80 10.66
C PRO A 27 13.05 15.63 10.38
N GLU A 28 13.50 14.72 9.51
CA GLU A 28 12.80 13.46 9.30
C GLU A 28 12.89 12.65 10.59
N PRO A 29 11.85 11.88 10.95
CA PRO A 29 11.95 10.97 12.09
C PRO A 29 13.15 10.02 11.90
N GLU A 30 14.08 10.04 12.85
CA GLU A 30 15.14 9.03 12.90
C GLU A 30 14.53 7.71 13.40
N ILE A 31 14.41 6.74 12.50
CA ILE A 31 13.98 5.39 12.83
C ILE A 31 15.23 4.57 13.13
N ALA A 32 15.40 4.17 14.39
CA ALA A 32 16.51 3.30 14.79
C ALA A 32 16.35 1.90 14.19
N SER A 33 17.47 1.32 13.73
CA SER A 33 17.49 -0.06 13.24
C SER A 33 17.16 -1.04 14.36
N SER A 34 16.32 -2.03 14.05
CA SER A 34 16.00 -3.15 14.94
C SER A 34 16.98 -4.32 14.80
N ALA A 35 18.05 -4.18 14.00
CA ALA A 35 19.01 -5.25 13.72
C ALA A 35 19.67 -5.86 14.97
N GLY A 36 19.75 -5.11 16.07
CA GLY A 36 20.25 -5.57 17.37
C GLY A 36 19.24 -6.31 18.25
N GLN A 37 18.01 -6.52 17.79
CA GLN A 37 16.93 -7.17 18.55
C GLN A 37 16.76 -8.61 18.09
N ALA A 38 16.82 -9.59 19.00
CA ALA A 38 16.77 -11.01 18.66
C ALA A 38 15.49 -11.42 17.89
N GLY A 39 14.32 -10.92 18.32
CA GLY A 39 13.06 -11.23 17.64
C GLY A 39 12.97 -10.68 16.22
N TYR A 40 13.56 -9.50 15.97
CA TYR A 40 13.69 -8.96 14.62
C TYR A 40 14.65 -9.81 13.77
N ALA A 41 15.80 -10.17 14.34
CA ALA A 41 16.84 -10.95 13.68
C ALA A 41 16.35 -12.37 13.30
N GLU A 42 15.48 -12.98 14.12
CA GLU A 42 14.81 -14.25 13.83
C GLU A 42 13.91 -14.15 12.59
N GLY A 43 13.04 -13.13 12.50
CA GLY A 43 12.14 -12.95 11.36
C GLY A 43 12.79 -12.39 10.09
N TYR A 44 14.06 -12.00 10.15
CA TYR A 44 14.72 -11.24 9.09
C TYR A 44 14.81 -11.98 7.73
N PRO A 45 15.16 -13.28 7.65
CA PRO A 45 15.15 -14.02 6.37
C PRO A 45 13.76 -14.03 5.71
N GLU A 46 12.70 -14.16 6.50
CA GLU A 46 11.32 -14.16 6.00
C GLU A 46 10.92 -12.78 5.48
N ALA A 47 11.36 -11.70 6.15
CA ALA A 47 11.14 -10.32 5.69
C ALA A 47 11.80 -10.04 4.33
N LEU A 48 13.05 -10.50 4.12
CA LEU A 48 13.72 -10.42 2.81
C LEU A 48 12.92 -11.16 1.74
N GLN A 49 12.49 -12.38 2.02
CA GLN A 49 11.72 -13.19 1.06
C GLN A 49 10.36 -12.58 0.74
N SER A 50 9.67 -12.00 1.73
CA SER A 50 8.38 -11.34 1.54
C SER A 50 8.51 -10.17 0.56
N ILE A 51 9.48 -9.29 0.74
CA ILE A 51 9.67 -8.13 -0.14
C ILE A 51 10.02 -8.56 -1.58
N MET A 52 10.88 -9.57 -1.74
CA MET A 52 11.21 -10.09 -3.07
C MET A 52 9.99 -10.69 -3.78
N LYS A 53 9.15 -11.43 -3.03
CA LYS A 53 7.90 -12.00 -3.52
C LYS A 53 6.90 -10.91 -3.89
N GLU A 54 6.65 -9.95 -2.99
CA GLU A 54 5.76 -8.81 -3.21
C GLU A 54 6.17 -8.03 -4.47
N PHE A 55 7.46 -7.76 -4.65
CA PHE A 55 7.96 -7.07 -5.85
C PHE A 55 7.66 -7.83 -7.15
N GLY A 56 7.76 -9.17 -7.13
CA GLY A 56 7.36 -10.01 -8.25
C GLY A 56 5.86 -9.91 -8.54
N GLU A 57 5.04 -10.06 -7.49
CA GLU A 57 3.58 -10.01 -7.59
C GLU A 57 3.08 -8.64 -8.07
N GLN A 58 3.69 -7.54 -7.62
CA GLN A 58 3.37 -6.17 -8.05
C GLN A 58 3.63 -5.96 -9.55
N ASP A 59 4.76 -6.44 -10.08
CA ASP A 59 5.09 -6.33 -11.49
C ASP A 59 4.13 -7.17 -12.36
N ASP A 60 3.79 -8.39 -11.91
CA ASP A 60 2.84 -9.27 -12.60
C ASP A 60 1.41 -8.71 -12.58
N GLU A 61 0.97 -8.13 -11.46
CA GLU A 61 -0.32 -7.44 -11.34
C GLU A 61 -0.39 -6.25 -12.29
N ALA A 62 0.63 -5.38 -12.26
CA ALA A 62 0.70 -4.22 -13.16
C ALA A 62 0.69 -4.66 -14.63
N LYS A 63 1.48 -5.68 -14.99
CA LYS A 63 1.52 -6.24 -16.35
C LYS A 63 0.16 -6.78 -16.80
N THR A 64 -0.58 -7.41 -15.88
CA THR A 64 -1.92 -7.92 -16.15
C THR A 64 -2.88 -6.79 -16.46
N ILE A 65 -2.91 -5.75 -15.62
CA ILE A 65 -3.76 -4.59 -15.81
C ILE A 65 -3.39 -3.85 -17.10
N ASP A 66 -2.10 -3.58 -17.33
CA ASP A 66 -1.59 -2.89 -18.53
C ASP A 66 -2.02 -3.61 -19.82
N GLY A 67 -1.99 -4.94 -19.82
CA GLY A 67 -2.43 -5.77 -20.95
C GLY A 67 -3.92 -5.64 -21.28
N GLU A 68 -4.74 -5.21 -20.32
CA GLU A 68 -6.18 -5.00 -20.51
C GLU A 68 -6.53 -3.58 -20.98
N LEU A 69 -5.69 -2.57 -20.72
CA LEU A 69 -6.03 -1.15 -20.96
C LEU A 69 -6.48 -0.87 -22.40
N SER A 70 -5.86 -1.52 -23.38
CA SER A 70 -6.21 -1.37 -24.80
C SER A 70 -7.64 -1.82 -25.15
N ARG A 71 -8.26 -2.67 -24.31
CA ARG A 71 -9.62 -3.19 -24.50
C ARG A 71 -10.68 -2.32 -23.85
N TYR A 72 -10.33 -1.51 -22.85
CA TYR A 72 -11.29 -0.70 -22.09
C TYR A 72 -12.19 0.18 -22.98
N PRO A 73 -11.67 0.84 -24.04
CA PRO A 73 -12.53 1.63 -24.92
C PRO A 73 -13.52 0.78 -25.74
N ASP A 74 -13.26 -0.50 -25.98
CA ASP A 74 -14.18 -1.36 -26.76
C ASP A 74 -15.35 -1.88 -25.92
N GLU A 75 -15.22 -1.88 -24.60
CA GLU A 75 -16.27 -2.31 -23.68
C GLU A 75 -17.38 -1.26 -23.54
N LEU A 76 -17.10 -0.01 -23.94
CA LEU A 76 -18.01 1.12 -23.86
C LEU A 76 -18.78 1.27 -25.18
N LYS A 77 -20.11 1.47 -25.10
CA LYS A 77 -20.94 1.54 -26.31
C LYS A 77 -20.83 2.88 -27.03
N ASN A 78 -21.30 3.94 -26.38
CA ASN A 78 -21.28 5.31 -26.92
C ASN A 78 -21.26 6.34 -25.77
N PRO A 79 -20.24 6.31 -24.89
CA PRO A 79 -20.10 7.31 -23.84
C PRO A 79 -19.69 8.67 -24.43
N ASN A 80 -19.71 9.71 -23.59
CA ASN A 80 -18.99 10.94 -23.91
C ASN A 80 -17.47 10.67 -23.84
N TRP A 81 -16.84 10.47 -25.00
CA TRP A 81 -15.43 10.09 -25.09
C TRP A 81 -14.45 11.13 -24.51
N ALA A 82 -14.82 12.41 -24.49
CA ALA A 82 -14.00 13.43 -23.83
C ALA A 82 -14.00 13.25 -22.30
N VAL A 83 -15.14 12.87 -21.73
CA VAL A 83 -15.25 12.53 -20.30
C VAL A 83 -14.49 11.24 -19.99
N VAL A 84 -14.60 10.22 -20.83
CA VAL A 84 -13.84 8.96 -20.67
C VAL A 84 -12.34 9.21 -20.66
N ARG A 85 -11.84 10.06 -21.57
CA ARG A 85 -10.42 10.45 -21.60
C ARG A 85 -10.00 11.13 -20.30
N SER A 86 -10.80 12.09 -19.83
CA SER A 86 -10.52 12.80 -18.57
C SER A 86 -10.51 11.86 -17.36
N ILE A 87 -11.41 10.87 -17.32
CA ILE A 87 -11.43 9.85 -16.26
C ILE A 87 -10.14 9.03 -16.28
N ALA A 88 -9.71 8.55 -17.45
CA ALA A 88 -8.50 7.75 -17.58
C ALA A 88 -7.24 8.53 -17.20
N GLU A 89 -7.12 9.78 -17.62
CA GLU A 89 -6.00 10.66 -17.28
C GLU A 89 -5.97 10.96 -15.77
N SER A 90 -7.12 11.30 -15.17
CA SER A 90 -7.21 11.56 -13.73
C SER A 90 -6.98 10.31 -12.87
N ALA A 91 -7.33 9.11 -13.36
CA ALA A 91 -7.07 7.85 -12.67
C ALA A 91 -5.56 7.55 -12.62
N ASP A 92 -4.86 7.71 -13.76
CA ASP A 92 -3.40 7.54 -13.81
C ASP A 92 -2.67 8.59 -12.96
N GLU A 93 -3.12 9.83 -12.96
CA GLU A 93 -2.56 10.85 -12.05
C GLU A 93 -2.84 10.52 -10.58
N ALA A 94 -4.05 10.07 -10.25
CA ALA A 94 -4.44 9.74 -8.88
C ALA A 94 -3.54 8.66 -8.27
N GLY A 95 -3.13 7.64 -9.05
CA GLY A 95 -2.28 6.54 -8.55
C GLY A 95 -0.92 7.00 -8.02
N ARG A 96 -0.44 8.15 -8.49
CA ARG A 96 0.80 8.80 -8.05
C ARG A 96 0.59 9.90 -7.03
N SER A 97 -0.66 10.24 -6.73
CA SER A 97 -0.99 11.32 -5.82
C SER A 97 -0.69 10.93 -4.39
N ARG A 98 -0.17 11.87 -3.60
CA ARG A 98 0.08 11.64 -2.16
C ARG A 98 -1.19 11.20 -1.42
N ALA A 99 -2.34 11.79 -1.76
CA ALA A 99 -3.60 11.47 -1.09
C ALA A 99 -4.02 10.01 -1.31
N TYR A 100 -3.81 9.48 -2.51
CA TYR A 100 -4.06 8.08 -2.81
C TYR A 100 -3.04 7.18 -2.12
N VAL A 101 -1.74 7.49 -2.20
CA VAL A 101 -0.67 6.70 -1.56
C VAL A 101 -0.89 6.54 -0.06
N GLU A 102 -1.16 7.63 0.66
CA GLU A 102 -1.41 7.55 2.12
C GLU A 102 -2.68 6.75 2.42
N ARG A 103 -3.70 6.86 1.57
CA ARG A 103 -4.93 6.08 1.71
C ARG A 103 -4.68 4.60 1.47
N THR A 104 -3.91 4.23 0.45
CA THR A 104 -3.51 2.85 0.17
C THR A 104 -2.79 2.25 1.37
N ARG A 105 -1.81 2.95 1.94
CA ARG A 105 -1.07 2.49 3.13
C ARG A 105 -1.99 2.23 4.32
N GLU A 106 -2.94 3.13 4.57
CA GLU A 106 -3.93 2.95 5.64
C GLU A 106 -4.81 1.71 5.40
N THR A 107 -5.31 1.55 4.17
CA THR A 107 -6.20 0.44 3.83
C THR A 107 -5.47 -0.90 3.76
N ASP A 108 -4.22 -0.92 3.33
CA ASP A 108 -3.39 -2.13 3.29
C ASP A 108 -3.10 -2.64 4.70
N GLY A 109 -2.81 -1.74 5.65
CA GLY A 109 -2.69 -2.11 7.06
C GLY A 109 -3.98 -2.69 7.64
N ALA A 110 -5.12 -2.06 7.34
CA ALA A 110 -6.44 -2.55 7.77
C ALA A 110 -6.77 -3.92 7.15
N LYS A 111 -6.49 -4.10 5.86
CA LYS A 111 -6.67 -5.36 5.13
C LYS A 111 -5.78 -6.45 5.70
N ALA A 112 -4.49 -6.17 5.92
CA ALA A 112 -3.55 -7.13 6.49
C ALA A 112 -3.97 -7.58 7.88
N PHE A 113 -4.41 -6.65 8.73
CA PHE A 113 -4.96 -6.99 10.06
C PHE A 113 -6.21 -7.86 9.94
N PHE A 114 -7.16 -7.48 9.08
CA PHE A 114 -8.40 -8.23 8.90
C PHE A 114 -8.10 -9.64 8.40
N GLU A 115 -7.29 -9.80 7.33
CA GLU A 115 -6.91 -11.11 6.81
C GLU A 115 -6.21 -11.99 7.86
N ALA A 116 -5.32 -11.42 8.67
CA ALA A 116 -4.64 -12.15 9.75
C ALA A 116 -5.58 -12.60 10.88
N LYS A 117 -6.73 -11.92 11.05
CA LYS A 117 -7.66 -12.14 12.17
C LYS A 117 -9.05 -12.62 11.74
N LYS A 118 -9.33 -12.72 10.44
CA LYS A 118 -10.68 -12.95 9.92
C LYS A 118 -11.28 -14.26 10.42
N ASP A 119 -10.48 -15.31 10.57
CA ASP A 119 -10.96 -16.59 11.08
C ASP A 119 -11.38 -16.51 12.54
N GLU A 120 -10.59 -15.82 13.37
CA GLU A 120 -10.90 -15.65 14.80
C GLU A 120 -12.11 -14.72 14.99
N ILE A 121 -12.09 -13.57 14.31
CA ILE A 121 -13.19 -12.61 14.32
C ILE A 121 -14.46 -13.28 13.79
N GLY A 122 -14.36 -13.92 12.63
CA GLY A 122 -15.45 -14.62 11.96
C GLY A 122 -16.07 -15.69 12.84
N LYS A 123 -15.27 -16.55 13.49
CA LYS A 123 -15.77 -17.56 14.43
C LYS A 123 -16.54 -16.93 15.61
N LYS A 124 -16.02 -15.85 16.20
CA LYS A 124 -16.69 -15.16 17.33
C LYS A 124 -18.00 -14.50 16.91
N VAL A 125 -18.01 -13.79 15.79
CA VAL A 125 -19.20 -13.09 15.27
C VAL A 125 -20.26 -14.10 14.81
N ALA A 126 -19.87 -15.12 14.03
CA ALA A 126 -20.75 -16.20 13.59
C ALA A 126 -21.33 -16.97 14.77
N GLY A 127 -20.51 -17.32 15.76
CA GLY A 127 -20.96 -18.01 16.97
C GLY A 127 -21.99 -17.20 17.76
N SER A 128 -21.79 -15.88 17.86
CA SER A 128 -22.73 -14.98 18.53
C SER A 128 -24.06 -14.88 17.77
N ALA A 129 -24.02 -14.76 16.44
CA ALA A 129 -25.22 -14.74 15.60
C ALA A 129 -26.00 -16.06 15.67
N GLN A 130 -25.29 -17.19 15.58
CA GLN A 130 -25.88 -18.53 15.67
C GLN A 130 -26.53 -18.76 17.04
N TYR A 131 -25.90 -18.28 18.11
CA TYR A 131 -26.45 -18.37 19.46
C TYR A 131 -27.78 -17.63 19.59
N VAL A 132 -27.85 -16.39 19.10
CA VAL A 132 -29.09 -15.60 19.12
C VAL A 132 -30.18 -16.23 18.23
N ALA A 133 -29.81 -16.77 17.06
CA ALA A 133 -30.75 -17.49 16.20
C ALA A 133 -31.38 -18.70 16.92
N LYS A 134 -30.54 -19.53 17.55
CA LYS A 134 -31.01 -20.69 18.33
C LYS A 134 -31.88 -20.29 19.52
N GLN A 135 -31.52 -19.23 20.25
CA GLN A 135 -32.35 -18.71 21.35
C GLN A 135 -33.74 -18.30 20.90
N LYS A 136 -33.89 -17.81 19.67
CA LYS A 136 -35.18 -17.43 19.08
C LYS A 136 -35.90 -18.58 18.37
N GLY A 137 -35.39 -19.81 18.49
CA GLY A 137 -35.97 -21.00 17.86
C GLY A 137 -35.70 -21.10 16.35
N CYS A 138 -34.74 -20.35 15.82
CA CYS A 138 -34.31 -20.49 14.42
C CYS A 138 -33.17 -21.52 14.34
N ASP A 139 -33.44 -22.65 13.68
CA ASP A 139 -32.46 -23.75 13.50
C ASP A 139 -31.69 -23.67 12.17
N VAL A 140 -31.60 -22.47 11.60
CA VAL A 140 -30.83 -22.22 10.38
C VAL A 140 -29.37 -21.96 10.77
N ASP A 141 -28.44 -22.57 10.05
CA ASP A 141 -27.01 -22.22 10.14
C ASP A 141 -26.77 -20.89 9.41
N VAL A 142 -26.42 -19.86 10.18
CA VAL A 142 -26.14 -18.51 9.67
C VAL A 142 -24.65 -18.19 9.65
N GLY A 143 -23.79 -19.09 10.14
CA GLY A 143 -22.38 -18.79 10.40
C GLY A 143 -21.61 -18.43 9.13
N GLY A 144 -21.76 -19.22 8.07
CA GLY A 144 -21.11 -18.96 6.79
C GLY A 144 -21.58 -17.65 6.14
N THR A 145 -22.88 -17.36 6.19
CA THR A 145 -23.45 -16.12 5.64
C THR A 145 -22.96 -14.89 6.39
N VAL A 146 -22.83 -14.97 7.72
CA VAL A 146 -22.33 -13.87 8.56
C VAL A 146 -20.87 -13.55 8.24
N ILE A 147 -20.02 -14.58 8.09
CA ILE A 147 -18.61 -14.39 7.74
C ILE A 147 -18.50 -13.73 6.36
N LYS A 148 -19.23 -14.25 5.36
CA LYS A 148 -19.20 -13.68 4.01
C LYS A 148 -19.70 -12.22 3.99
N ALA A 149 -20.77 -11.92 4.71
CA ALA A 149 -21.28 -10.55 4.80
C ALA A 149 -20.29 -9.59 5.48
N LEU A 150 -19.53 -10.07 6.48
CA LEU A 150 -18.47 -9.30 7.11
C LEU A 150 -17.31 -9.02 6.14
N GLU A 151 -16.85 -10.05 5.41
CA GLU A 151 -15.83 -9.88 4.37
C GLU A 151 -16.26 -8.87 3.32
N ASP A 152 -17.47 -9.03 2.75
CA ASP A 152 -18.02 -8.13 1.74
C ASP A 152 -18.14 -6.69 2.25
N ALA A 153 -18.53 -6.51 3.52
CA ALA A 153 -18.62 -5.19 4.13
C ALA A 153 -17.25 -4.52 4.29
N VAL A 154 -16.23 -5.28 4.71
CA VAL A 154 -14.86 -4.77 4.86
C VAL A 154 -14.27 -4.41 3.50
N GLU A 155 -14.39 -5.30 2.51
CA GLU A 155 -13.92 -5.05 1.14
C GLU A 155 -14.58 -3.80 0.55
N LYS A 156 -15.89 -3.67 0.68
CA LYS A 156 -16.63 -2.51 0.21
C LYS A 156 -16.19 -1.21 0.90
N GLN A 157 -15.96 -1.24 2.21
CA GLN A 157 -15.49 -0.04 2.93
C GLN A 157 -14.07 0.36 2.51
N ILE A 158 -13.20 -0.60 2.22
CA ILE A 158 -11.87 -0.33 1.67
C ILE A 158 -12.00 0.31 0.28
N GLU A 159 -12.81 -0.28 -0.60
CA GLU A 159 -13.08 0.22 -1.95
C GLU A 159 -13.61 1.66 -1.92
N GLU A 160 -14.64 1.95 -1.12
CA GLU A 160 -15.19 3.30 -0.96
C GLU A 160 -14.14 4.31 -0.51
N ARG A 161 -13.33 3.98 0.52
CA ARG A 161 -12.28 4.86 1.03
C ARG A 161 -11.19 5.15 0.01
N MET A 162 -10.85 4.18 -0.83
CA MET A 162 -9.90 4.36 -1.94
C MET A 162 -10.47 5.31 -3.00
N ARG A 163 -11.73 5.11 -3.39
CA ARG A 163 -12.42 5.95 -4.38
C ARG A 163 -12.58 7.40 -3.94
N GLU A 164 -12.78 7.65 -2.64
CA GLU A 164 -12.84 9.01 -2.08
C GLU A 164 -11.59 9.86 -2.35
N LYS A 165 -10.43 9.22 -2.52
CA LYS A 165 -9.13 9.87 -2.76
C LYS A 165 -8.68 9.80 -4.21
N ASN A 166 -9.58 9.41 -5.11
CA ASN A 166 -9.32 9.31 -6.52
C ASN A 166 -10.18 10.32 -7.30
N GLU A 167 -9.53 11.28 -7.97
CA GLU A 167 -10.22 12.35 -8.72
C GLU A 167 -11.06 11.80 -9.87
N ALA A 168 -10.69 10.66 -10.46
CA ALA A 168 -11.46 10.03 -11.53
C ALA A 168 -12.90 9.70 -11.08
N HIS A 169 -13.07 9.26 -9.83
CA HIS A 169 -14.39 8.97 -9.27
C HIS A 169 -15.24 10.22 -9.05
N ARG A 170 -14.62 11.37 -8.77
CA ARG A 170 -15.34 12.66 -8.71
C ARG A 170 -15.82 13.09 -10.09
N ILE A 171 -15.02 12.87 -11.13
CA ILE A 171 -15.41 13.15 -12.52
C ILE A 171 -16.57 12.25 -12.94
N ILE A 172 -16.51 10.95 -12.62
CA ILE A 172 -17.59 9.99 -12.88
C ILE A 172 -18.87 10.45 -12.17
N GLU A 173 -18.80 10.79 -10.89
CA GLU A 173 -19.97 11.23 -10.12
C GLU A 173 -20.61 12.48 -10.74
N LYS A 174 -19.79 13.48 -11.07
CA LYS A 174 -20.25 14.73 -11.72
C LYS A 174 -20.97 14.47 -13.05
N HIS A 175 -20.60 13.42 -13.77
CA HIS A 175 -21.19 13.06 -15.06
C HIS A 175 -22.08 11.81 -14.99
N ARG A 176 -22.47 11.33 -13.80
CA ARG A 176 -23.14 10.03 -13.62
C ARG A 176 -24.40 9.90 -14.49
N VAL A 177 -25.20 10.96 -14.57
CA VAL A 177 -26.41 11.00 -15.42
C VAL A 177 -26.08 10.84 -16.90
N ALA A 178 -25.03 11.50 -17.39
CA ALA A 178 -24.60 11.45 -18.78
C ALA A 178 -23.90 10.13 -19.13
N LEU A 179 -23.18 9.54 -18.19
CA LEU A 179 -22.53 8.23 -18.34
C LEU A 179 -23.53 7.07 -18.26
N ALA A 180 -24.66 7.28 -17.57
CA ALA A 180 -25.76 6.32 -17.43
C ALA A 180 -25.25 4.90 -17.11
N LYS A 181 -25.49 3.94 -18.01
CA LYS A 181 -25.13 2.52 -17.81
C LYS A 181 -23.63 2.24 -17.84
N GLU A 182 -22.82 3.16 -18.35
CA GLU A 182 -21.37 3.01 -18.46
C GLU A 182 -20.64 3.40 -17.17
N ALA A 183 -21.29 4.14 -16.26
CA ALA A 183 -20.63 4.64 -15.04
C ALA A 183 -20.00 3.54 -14.17
N PRO A 184 -20.68 2.42 -13.85
CA PRO A 184 -20.07 1.37 -13.01
C PRO A 184 -18.87 0.67 -13.68
N LEU A 185 -18.85 0.61 -15.01
CA LEU A 185 -17.73 0.05 -15.75
C LEU A 185 -16.53 1.00 -15.71
N LEU A 186 -16.78 2.30 -15.90
CA LEU A 186 -15.75 3.35 -15.81
C LEU A 186 -15.18 3.46 -14.39
N GLU A 187 -15.97 3.25 -13.33
CA GLU A 187 -15.48 3.18 -11.94
C GLU A 187 -14.44 2.06 -11.80
N LYS A 188 -14.74 0.87 -12.30
CA LYS A 188 -13.81 -0.27 -12.26
C LYS A 188 -12.55 -0.06 -13.10
N GLN A 189 -12.69 0.51 -14.30
CA GLN A 189 -11.56 0.84 -15.16
C GLN A 189 -10.67 1.90 -14.50
N ALA A 190 -11.26 2.92 -13.87
CA ALA A 190 -10.53 3.92 -13.10
C ALA A 190 -9.77 3.30 -11.92
N ASP A 191 -10.40 2.41 -11.15
CA ASP A 191 -9.73 1.71 -10.05
C ASP A 191 -8.49 0.93 -10.54
N LYS A 192 -8.63 0.17 -11.64
CA LYS A 192 -7.53 -0.59 -12.23
C LYS A 192 -6.40 0.29 -12.76
N ILE A 193 -6.71 1.37 -13.49
CA ILE A 193 -5.70 2.32 -13.98
C ILE A 193 -4.93 2.93 -12.81
N THR A 194 -5.66 3.35 -11.77
CA THR A 194 -5.08 3.96 -10.57
C THR A 194 -4.17 2.98 -9.84
N ARG A 195 -4.61 1.71 -9.71
CA ARG A 195 -3.81 0.63 -9.12
C ARG A 195 -2.53 0.36 -9.92
N ALA A 196 -2.62 0.21 -11.24
CA ALA A 196 -1.44 -0.02 -12.09
C ALA A 196 -0.42 1.14 -11.98
N SER A 197 -0.90 2.38 -12.02
CA SER A 197 -0.05 3.56 -11.87
C SER A 197 0.62 3.60 -10.49
N TYR A 198 -0.12 3.31 -9.41
CA TYR A 198 0.43 3.20 -8.05
C TYR A 198 1.50 2.11 -7.95
N LEU A 199 1.26 0.92 -8.49
CA LEU A 199 2.20 -0.21 -8.45
C LEU A 199 3.55 0.16 -9.07
N VAL A 200 3.55 0.66 -10.31
CA VAL A 200 4.80 0.86 -11.08
C VAL A 200 5.56 2.13 -10.68
N HIS A 201 4.87 3.14 -10.14
CA HIS A 201 5.49 4.41 -9.79
C HIS A 201 5.81 4.55 -8.31
N ILE A 202 5.08 3.87 -7.43
CA ILE A 202 5.21 4.00 -5.97
C ILE A 202 5.62 2.67 -5.35
N GLU A 203 4.76 1.65 -5.42
CA GLU A 203 4.90 0.45 -4.59
C GLU A 203 6.17 -0.35 -4.90
N MET A 204 6.48 -0.54 -6.19
CA MET A 204 7.71 -1.22 -6.64
C MET A 204 8.98 -0.44 -6.26
N VAL A 205 8.93 0.90 -6.27
CA VAL A 205 10.05 1.76 -5.86
C VAL A 205 10.26 1.67 -4.36
N GLU A 206 9.18 1.69 -3.58
CA GLU A 206 9.23 1.51 -2.13
C GLU A 206 9.73 0.11 -1.75
N ALA A 207 9.33 -0.93 -2.48
CA ALA A 207 9.86 -2.29 -2.28
C ALA A 207 11.39 -2.33 -2.47
N LYS A 208 11.92 -1.64 -3.49
CA LYS A 208 13.38 -1.50 -3.69
C LYS A 208 14.05 -0.82 -2.49
N VAL A 209 13.49 0.31 -2.03
CA VAL A 209 14.04 1.04 -0.88
C VAL A 209 14.03 0.17 0.37
N ARG A 210 12.92 -0.53 0.64
CA ARG A 210 12.80 -1.46 1.77
C ARG A 210 13.79 -2.61 1.68
N LEU A 211 13.95 -3.25 0.51
CA LEU A 211 14.90 -4.34 0.33
C LEU A 211 16.34 -3.88 0.57
N ASN A 212 16.73 -2.74 0.00
CA ASN A 212 18.07 -2.18 0.19
C ASN A 212 18.32 -1.82 1.67
N ALA A 213 17.33 -1.26 2.36
CA ALA A 213 17.43 -0.95 3.78
C ALA A 213 17.67 -2.22 4.61
N LEU A 214 16.93 -3.31 4.35
CA LEU A 214 17.20 -4.59 5.00
C LEU A 214 18.62 -5.06 4.70
N LEU A 215 19.02 -5.14 3.43
CA LEU A 215 20.34 -5.66 3.04
C LEU A 215 21.52 -4.98 3.76
N LEU A 216 21.39 -3.69 4.10
CA LEU A 216 22.40 -2.95 4.89
C LEU A 216 22.54 -3.45 6.33
N GLU A 217 21.51 -4.08 6.89
CA GLU A 217 21.47 -4.60 8.26
C GLU A 217 22.00 -6.04 8.40
N GLY A 218 22.20 -6.74 7.28
CA GLY A 218 22.45 -8.19 7.27
C GLY A 218 23.61 -8.66 8.15
N GLU A 219 24.72 -7.91 8.19
CA GLU A 219 25.87 -8.23 9.04
C GLU A 219 25.55 -8.07 10.54
N GLN A 220 24.84 -7.01 10.91
CA GLN A 220 24.44 -6.78 12.30
C GLN A 220 23.40 -7.81 12.76
N VAL A 221 22.47 -8.21 11.88
CA VAL A 221 21.51 -9.28 12.13
C VAL A 221 22.23 -10.62 12.38
N LYS A 222 23.23 -10.94 11.56
CA LYS A 222 24.05 -12.15 11.73
C LYS A 222 24.69 -12.22 13.11
N LYS A 223 25.33 -11.12 13.52
CA LYS A 223 25.94 -10.98 14.84
C LYS A 223 24.90 -11.12 15.96
N THR A 224 23.74 -10.49 15.81
CA THR A 224 22.67 -10.52 16.81
C THR A 224 22.10 -11.93 17.00
N LEU A 225 21.93 -12.70 15.92
CA LEU A 225 21.54 -14.11 16.01
C LEU A 225 22.59 -14.93 16.77
N ASP A 226 23.87 -14.77 16.45
CA ASP A 226 24.96 -15.51 17.10
C ASP A 226 25.03 -15.18 18.62
N GLU A 227 24.89 -13.91 18.98
CA GLU A 227 24.87 -13.44 20.37
C GLU A 227 23.62 -13.93 21.12
N ALA A 228 22.44 -13.86 20.51
CA ALA A 228 21.18 -14.29 21.12
C ALA A 228 21.14 -15.81 21.35
N ILE A 229 21.65 -16.61 20.39
CA ILE A 229 21.81 -18.06 20.56
C ILE A 229 22.74 -18.37 21.73
N ALA A 230 23.87 -17.66 21.84
CA ALA A 230 24.79 -17.84 22.95
C ALA A 230 24.15 -17.47 24.30
N ALA A 231 23.40 -16.37 24.36
CA ALA A 231 22.68 -15.93 25.56
C ALA A 231 21.61 -16.93 26.00
N GLU A 232 20.81 -17.47 25.09
CA GLU A 232 19.79 -18.49 25.42
C GLU A 232 20.42 -19.81 25.87
N ARG A 233 21.55 -20.22 25.27
CA ARG A 233 22.31 -21.40 25.75
C ARG A 233 22.86 -21.20 27.15
N ALA A 234 23.36 -20.00 27.46
CA ALA A 234 23.81 -19.66 28.80
C ALA A 234 22.64 -19.71 29.80
N PHE A 235 21.51 -19.08 29.46
CA PHE A 235 20.28 -19.11 30.26
C PHE A 235 19.81 -20.54 30.55
N GLN A 236 19.84 -21.42 29.56
CA GLN A 236 19.47 -22.84 29.72
C GLN A 236 20.40 -23.59 30.69
N GLY A 237 21.68 -23.21 30.74
CA GLY A 237 22.72 -23.80 31.58
C GLY A 237 22.76 -23.31 33.03
N GLU A 238 22.01 -22.25 33.38
CA GLU A 238 21.98 -21.71 34.73
C GLU A 238 21.37 -22.69 35.75
N SER A 239 21.91 -22.71 36.97
CA SER A 239 21.37 -23.51 38.06
C SER A 239 20.01 -22.96 38.52
N GLY A 240 19.08 -23.86 38.87
CA GLY A 240 17.74 -23.48 39.35
C GLY A 240 16.70 -23.22 38.26
N ARG A 241 17.04 -23.37 36.97
CA ARG A 241 16.08 -23.27 35.86
C ARG A 241 15.14 -24.47 35.82
N SER A 242 13.84 -24.20 35.70
CA SER A 242 12.80 -25.20 35.53
C SER A 242 12.87 -25.89 34.16
N ASP A 243 12.30 -27.08 34.05
CA ASP A 243 12.23 -27.81 32.78
C ASP A 243 11.42 -27.04 31.71
N ALA A 244 10.39 -26.30 32.14
CA ALA A 244 9.59 -25.45 31.26
C ALA A 244 10.42 -24.28 30.68
N GLU A 245 11.23 -23.60 31.50
CA GLU A 245 12.13 -22.53 31.04
C GLU A 245 13.18 -23.07 30.06
N LYS A 246 13.78 -24.22 30.39
CA LYS A 246 14.78 -24.87 29.51
C LYS A 246 14.18 -25.30 28.18
N LYS A 247 12.94 -25.81 28.18
CA LYS A 247 12.22 -26.16 26.96
C LYS A 247 11.94 -24.93 26.10
N ALA A 248 11.42 -23.85 26.69
CA ALA A 248 11.14 -22.61 25.97
C ALA A 248 12.42 -21.98 25.40
N ALA A 249 13.54 -22.03 26.12
CA ALA A 249 14.85 -21.58 25.63
C ALA A 249 15.32 -22.44 24.44
N ALA A 250 15.17 -23.77 24.52
CA ALA A 250 15.51 -24.66 23.41
C ALA A 250 14.68 -24.37 22.14
N GLU A 251 13.39 -24.05 22.30
CA GLU A 251 12.52 -23.65 21.18
C GLU A 251 13.00 -22.34 20.52
N ARG A 252 13.37 -21.32 21.32
CA ARG A 252 13.95 -20.06 20.80
C ARG A 252 15.30 -20.29 20.11
N ILE A 253 16.19 -21.10 20.68
CA ILE A 253 17.47 -21.46 20.06
C ILE A 253 17.22 -22.11 18.69
N ALA A 254 16.31 -23.08 18.61
CA ALA A 254 16.01 -23.76 17.36
C ALA A 254 15.46 -22.81 16.29
N ALA A 255 14.60 -21.86 16.67
CA ALA A 255 14.06 -20.84 15.76
C ALA A 255 15.17 -19.90 15.24
N MET A 256 16.05 -19.42 16.13
CA MET A 256 17.19 -18.58 15.75
C MET A 256 18.22 -19.34 14.91
N GLU A 257 18.51 -20.61 15.20
CA GLU A 257 19.43 -21.44 14.41
C GLU A 257 18.89 -21.69 13.00
N LYS A 258 17.58 -21.95 12.87
CA LYS A 258 16.91 -22.04 11.56
C LYS A 258 17.09 -20.74 10.77
N SER A 259 16.81 -19.60 11.40
CA SER A 259 16.93 -18.27 10.79
C SER A 259 18.37 -17.98 10.37
N ARG A 260 19.33 -18.31 11.24
CA ARG A 260 20.76 -18.17 10.99
C ARG A 260 21.25 -19.03 9.82
N GLY A 261 20.72 -20.24 9.67
CA GLY A 261 21.01 -21.13 8.56
C GLY A 261 20.46 -20.66 7.21
N LEU A 262 19.40 -19.84 7.21
CA LEU A 262 18.80 -19.25 6.00
C LEU A 262 19.34 -17.86 5.66
N LEU A 263 20.08 -17.22 6.57
CA LEU A 263 20.44 -15.81 6.46
C LEU A 263 21.32 -15.52 5.25
N ASP A 264 22.42 -16.24 5.09
CA ASP A 264 23.40 -15.96 4.03
C ASP A 264 22.79 -16.16 2.64
N SER A 265 21.99 -17.21 2.44
CA SER A 265 21.28 -17.44 1.17
C SER A 265 20.18 -16.41 0.91
N SER A 266 19.46 -15.97 1.95
CA SER A 266 18.43 -14.93 1.81
C SER A 266 19.03 -13.57 1.45
N ILE A 267 20.18 -13.22 2.05
CA ILE A 267 20.94 -12.02 1.69
C ILE A 267 21.46 -12.11 0.26
N GLN A 268 21.96 -13.28 -0.16
CA GLN A 268 22.42 -13.49 -1.53
C GLN A 268 21.26 -13.28 -2.53
N SER A 269 20.12 -13.95 -2.34
CA SER A 269 18.94 -13.78 -3.20
C SER A 269 18.41 -12.34 -3.20
N GLY A 270 18.44 -11.67 -2.04
CA GLY A 270 18.10 -10.25 -1.93
C GLY A 270 19.01 -9.36 -2.78
N ASN A 271 20.32 -9.58 -2.72
CA ASN A 271 21.30 -8.85 -3.55
C ASN A 271 21.11 -9.13 -5.04
N GLU A 272 20.86 -10.38 -5.43
CA GLU A 272 20.57 -10.76 -6.82
C GLU A 272 19.31 -10.07 -7.33
N THR A 273 18.25 -10.03 -6.53
CA THR A 273 17.01 -9.33 -6.86
C THR A 273 17.26 -7.83 -7.00
N ALA A 274 17.89 -7.20 -6.00
CA ALA A 274 18.16 -5.76 -5.96
C ALA A 274 18.90 -5.25 -7.21
N LYS A 275 19.85 -6.03 -7.76
CA LYS A 275 20.58 -5.70 -9.00
C LYS A 275 19.66 -5.49 -10.21
N THR A 276 18.52 -6.18 -10.26
CA THR A 276 17.60 -6.15 -11.40
C THR A 276 16.39 -5.26 -11.18
N MET A 277 16.15 -4.78 -9.94
CA MET A 277 14.93 -4.03 -9.61
C MET A 277 14.82 -2.73 -10.40
N ASP A 278 15.92 -2.00 -10.63
CA ASP A 278 15.89 -0.74 -11.38
C ASP A 278 15.44 -0.94 -12.82
N GLU A 279 16.02 -1.92 -13.51
CA GLU A 279 15.65 -2.24 -14.89
C GLU A 279 14.20 -2.71 -14.98
N ARG A 280 13.75 -3.54 -14.02
CA ARG A 280 12.37 -4.01 -13.94
C ARG A 280 11.36 -2.89 -13.66
N ILE A 281 11.68 -1.97 -12.74
CA ILE A 281 10.86 -0.78 -12.46
C ILE A 281 10.74 0.08 -13.71
N GLN A 282 11.85 0.38 -14.39
CA GLN A 282 11.83 1.17 -15.62
C GLN A 282 11.03 0.47 -16.73
N ALA A 283 11.18 -0.85 -16.89
CA ALA A 283 10.41 -1.63 -17.84
C ALA A 283 8.91 -1.60 -17.53
N ALA A 284 8.52 -1.71 -16.25
CA ALA A 284 7.14 -1.63 -15.81
C ALA A 284 6.53 -0.25 -16.05
N GLN A 285 7.25 0.83 -15.70
CA GLN A 285 6.82 2.20 -15.96
C GLN A 285 6.66 2.50 -17.45
N LYS A 286 7.59 2.02 -18.28
CA LYS A 286 7.51 2.15 -19.73
C LYS A 286 6.30 1.40 -20.28
N ARG A 287 6.12 0.13 -19.88
CA ARG A 287 4.97 -0.69 -20.29
C ARG A 287 3.64 -0.02 -19.95
N HIS A 288 3.51 0.50 -18.73
CA HIS A 288 2.32 1.23 -18.31
C HIS A 288 2.10 2.49 -19.15
N THR A 289 3.14 3.29 -19.38
CA THR A 289 3.09 4.50 -20.21
C THR A 289 2.66 4.20 -21.64
N ASP A 290 3.21 3.15 -22.25
CA ASP A 290 2.86 2.72 -23.60
C ASP A 290 1.40 2.25 -23.67
N ALA A 291 0.94 1.46 -22.68
CA ALA A 291 -0.43 0.95 -22.60
C ALA A 291 -1.45 2.09 -22.41
N MET A 292 -1.16 3.05 -21.51
CA MET A 292 -1.96 4.26 -21.33
C MET A 292 -2.02 5.12 -22.58
N THR A 293 -0.90 5.24 -23.31
CA THR A 293 -0.85 5.99 -24.58
C THR A 293 -1.75 5.35 -25.63
N ALA A 294 -1.61 4.04 -25.85
CA ALA A 294 -2.43 3.29 -26.80
C ALA A 294 -3.93 3.36 -26.46
N MET A 295 -4.28 3.26 -25.17
CA MET A 295 -5.66 3.42 -24.72
C MET A 295 -6.22 4.81 -25.03
N LYS A 296 -5.46 5.89 -24.73
CA LYS A 296 -5.87 7.28 -24.99
C LYS A 296 -6.04 7.55 -26.49
N GLU A 297 -5.14 7.05 -27.33
CA GLU A 297 -5.26 7.15 -28.78
C GLU A 297 -6.54 6.48 -29.29
N LYS A 298 -6.87 5.31 -28.75
CA LYS A 298 -8.10 4.59 -29.10
C LYS A 298 -9.37 5.31 -28.66
N ILE A 299 -9.36 5.90 -27.46
CA ILE A 299 -10.45 6.78 -26.98
C ILE A 299 -10.64 7.95 -27.95
N GLU A 300 -9.56 8.58 -28.40
CA GLU A 300 -9.62 9.69 -29.34
C GLU A 300 -10.16 9.27 -30.72
N GLN A 301 -9.74 8.12 -31.24
CA GLN A 301 -10.26 7.56 -32.49
C GLN A 301 -11.78 7.30 -32.40
N ARG A 302 -12.25 6.71 -31.29
CA ARG A 302 -13.68 6.49 -31.04
C ARG A 302 -14.45 7.81 -30.94
N GLY A 303 -13.89 8.82 -30.28
CA GLY A 303 -14.44 10.17 -30.20
C GLY A 303 -14.65 10.81 -31.58
N LYS A 304 -13.63 10.72 -32.46
CA LYS A 304 -13.71 11.23 -33.84
C LYS A 304 -14.74 10.49 -34.68
N ALA A 305 -14.77 9.15 -34.60
CA ALA A 305 -15.74 8.34 -35.34
C ALA A 305 -17.19 8.69 -34.98
N ASN A 306 -17.48 8.89 -33.69
CA ASN A 306 -18.81 9.26 -33.23
C ASN A 306 -19.22 10.67 -33.65
N ALA A 307 -18.29 11.63 -33.68
CA ALA A 307 -18.56 12.97 -34.18
C ALA A 307 -18.93 12.97 -35.68
N THR A 308 -18.25 12.15 -36.48
CA THR A 308 -18.56 11.99 -37.92
C THR A 308 -19.93 11.35 -38.16
N LEU A 309 -20.33 10.37 -37.35
CA LEU A 309 -21.65 9.75 -37.44
C LEU A 309 -22.80 10.69 -37.04
N ALA A 310 -22.55 11.66 -36.15
CA ALA A 310 -23.57 12.62 -35.72
C ALA A 310 -23.82 13.76 -36.74
N LEU A 311 -22.94 13.91 -37.73
CA LEU A 311 -23.03 14.93 -38.78
C LEU A 311 -23.65 14.40 -40.09
N ASN A 312 -23.89 13.10 -40.20
CA ASN A 312 -24.52 12.43 -41.33
C ASN A 312 -25.91 11.91 -40.95
#